data_AF-A0A1L8E0B1-F1
#
_entry.id   AF-A0A1L8E0B1-F1
#
_cell.length_a   1.000
_cell.length_b   1.000
_cell.length_c   1.000
_cell.angle_alpha   90.00
_cell.angle_beta   90.00
_cell.angle_gamma   90.00
#
_symmetry.space_group_name_H-M   'P 1'
#
loop_
_entity.id
_entity.type
_entity.pdbx_description
1 polymer ?
#
loop_
_entity_poly.entity_id
_entity_poly.type
_entity_poly.pdbx_seq_one_letter_code
_entity_poly.pdbx_strand_id
1 'polypeptide(L)'
;KTISLVLLCVTMSNYQTFHSNSDDGVTPVLINSNTENEALLGNIENGTVDVSEIRKMNTNRQEHQTQVTWVQIMMNILIHCLLLIFTAYVIFISFSQGVFLFSWHPALMTLGYSIFMTEAILSFSENNLLARNRNFKWRVKFHWILQAIGCISITTGFIIILTNKFINDKPHFQTNHAIVGLVTIILTILVAVGGIWTKYSYDLRQYLRPVYAKIIHAVFGSALYILVVTTLILGMNSDYFERYSFKSAKWIGGFILIFTTFYILIKPITTSVSRFKTAFMRASL
;
A
#
# COMPACT_ATOMS: atom_id res chain seq x y z
N LYS A 1 2.34 -27.59 -7.38
CA LYS A 1 0.89 -27.30 -7.31
C LYS A 1 0.55 -25.90 -6.75
N THR A 2 1.52 -25.11 -6.24
CA THR A 2 1.26 -23.78 -5.64
C THR A 2 1.43 -22.60 -6.61
N ILE A 3 2.10 -22.79 -7.74
CA ILE A 3 2.34 -21.74 -8.77
C ILE A 3 1.07 -21.45 -9.60
N SER A 4 0.09 -22.36 -9.60
CA SER A 4 -1.09 -22.25 -10.46
C SER A 4 -2.11 -21.20 -10.01
N LEU A 5 -2.13 -20.80 -8.72
CA LEU A 5 -3.12 -19.84 -8.21
C LEU A 5 -2.80 -18.39 -8.64
N VAL A 6 -1.51 -18.04 -8.74
CA VAL A 6 -1.07 -16.69 -9.14
C VAL A 6 -1.29 -16.48 -10.64
N LEU A 7 -1.06 -17.51 -11.46
CA LEU A 7 -1.31 -17.45 -12.90
C LEU A 7 -2.81 -17.48 -13.23
N LEU A 8 -3.64 -18.25 -12.50
CA LEU A 8 -5.09 -18.29 -12.74
C LEU A 8 -5.76 -16.92 -12.53
N CYS A 9 -5.22 -16.12 -11.60
CA CYS A 9 -5.76 -14.80 -11.30
C CYS A 9 -5.44 -13.76 -12.39
N VAL A 10 -4.37 -13.95 -13.16
CA VAL A 10 -4.03 -13.12 -14.32
C VAL A 10 -4.94 -13.44 -15.51
N THR A 11 -5.29 -14.71 -15.72
CA THR A 11 -6.19 -15.13 -16.81
C THR A 11 -7.66 -14.72 -16.59
N MET A 12 -8.11 -14.59 -15.35
CA MET A 12 -9.47 -14.12 -15.01
C MET A 12 -9.70 -12.62 -15.30
N SER A 13 -8.63 -11.83 -15.54
CA SER A 13 -8.73 -10.40 -15.84
C SER A 13 -9.22 -10.09 -17.27
N ASN A 14 -9.27 -11.08 -18.16
CA ASN A 14 -9.69 -10.89 -19.56
C ASN A 14 -11.16 -11.25 -19.85
N TYR A 15 -11.95 -11.67 -18.84
CA TYR A 15 -13.32 -12.17 -19.08
C TYR A 15 -14.45 -11.22 -18.65
N GLN A 16 -14.17 -10.01 -18.17
CA GLN A 16 -15.22 -9.06 -17.77
C GLN A 16 -14.96 -7.66 -18.33
N THR A 17 -14.99 -7.55 -19.64
CA THR A 17 -15.26 -6.31 -20.36
C THR A 17 -16.48 -6.53 -21.24
N PHE A 18 -17.67 -6.58 -20.66
CA PHE A 18 -18.94 -6.27 -21.34
C PHE A 18 -20.08 -6.24 -20.32
N HIS A 19 -20.43 -5.04 -19.85
CA HIS A 19 -21.81 -4.54 -19.89
C HIS A 19 -21.76 -3.04 -19.55
N SER A 20 -22.28 -2.26 -20.50
CA SER A 20 -22.48 -0.83 -20.46
C SER A 20 -23.47 -0.41 -19.37
N ASN A 21 -23.26 0.76 -18.79
CA ASN A 21 -24.20 1.87 -18.99
C ASN A 21 -23.46 3.19 -18.74
N SER A 22 -23.42 3.98 -19.80
CA SER A 22 -23.34 5.43 -19.75
C SER A 22 -24.55 5.95 -18.97
N ASP A 23 -24.29 6.57 -17.83
CA ASP A 23 -25.12 7.65 -17.33
C ASP A 23 -24.20 8.65 -16.63
N ASP A 24 -24.41 9.90 -17.01
CA ASP A 24 -23.71 11.07 -16.55
C ASP A 24 -23.89 11.31 -15.05
N GLY A 25 -22.87 11.92 -14.45
CA GLY A 25 -23.08 12.81 -13.31
C GLY A 25 -22.96 12.17 -11.92
N VAL A 26 -22.09 12.81 -11.13
CA VAL A 26 -22.06 12.76 -9.67
C VAL A 26 -21.48 11.46 -9.08
N THR A 27 -20.18 11.52 -8.77
CA THR A 27 -19.57 10.67 -7.73
C THR A 27 -20.34 10.83 -6.42
N PRO A 28 -20.78 9.75 -5.76
CA PRO A 28 -21.48 9.87 -4.49
C PRO A 28 -20.49 10.29 -3.42
N VAL A 29 -20.54 11.57 -3.06
CA VAL A 29 -19.95 12.08 -1.83
C VAL A 29 -20.72 11.42 -0.67
N LEU A 30 -20.00 10.80 0.25
CA LEU A 30 -20.54 10.39 1.54
C LEU A 30 -20.89 11.66 2.34
N ILE A 31 -22.07 12.23 2.08
CA ILE A 31 -22.68 13.26 2.92
C ILE A 31 -23.45 12.53 4.03
N ASN A 32 -23.11 12.86 5.27
CA ASN A 32 -23.78 12.35 6.45
C ASN A 32 -25.05 13.17 6.73
N SER A 33 -26.11 12.46 7.12
CA SER A 33 -27.42 12.87 7.65
C SER A 33 -28.37 13.65 6.75
N ASN A 34 -29.55 13.05 6.58
CA ASN A 34 -30.67 13.41 5.71
C ASN A 34 -31.29 14.82 5.94
N THR A 35 -30.94 15.51 7.03
CA THR A 35 -31.50 16.81 7.42
C THR A 35 -30.96 18.00 6.62
N GLU A 36 -29.68 18.00 6.23
CA GLU A 36 -29.12 19.09 5.39
C GLU A 36 -29.65 19.01 3.96
N ASN A 37 -29.88 17.79 3.46
CA ASN A 37 -30.36 17.57 2.09
C ASN A 37 -31.82 18.02 1.90
N GLU A 38 -32.70 17.78 2.87
CA GLU A 38 -34.09 18.24 2.81
C GLU A 38 -34.22 19.77 2.95
N ALA A 39 -33.38 20.39 3.80
CA ALA A 39 -33.35 21.85 3.93
C ALA A 39 -32.80 22.55 2.68
N LEU A 40 -31.77 21.99 2.04
CA LEU A 40 -31.23 22.49 0.77
C LEU A 40 -32.23 22.29 -0.38
N LEU A 41 -32.86 21.11 -0.49
CA LEU A 41 -33.88 20.85 -1.51
C LEU A 41 -35.11 21.75 -1.32
N GLY A 42 -35.59 21.94 -0.09
CA GLY A 42 -36.69 22.86 0.22
C GLY A 42 -36.36 24.32 -0.08
N ASN A 43 -35.10 24.74 0.06
CA ASN A 43 -34.66 26.10 -0.31
C ASN A 43 -34.46 26.28 -1.82
N ILE A 44 -34.10 25.22 -2.56
CA ILE A 44 -34.05 25.25 -4.03
C ILE A 44 -35.47 25.34 -4.61
N GLU A 45 -36.43 24.58 -4.07
CA GLU A 45 -37.84 24.64 -4.50
C GLU A 45 -38.49 26.00 -4.20
N ASN A 46 -38.10 26.65 -3.09
CA ASN A 46 -38.58 27.98 -2.74
C ASN A 46 -37.84 29.14 -3.45
N GLY A 47 -36.91 28.83 -4.37
CA GLY A 47 -36.16 29.84 -5.13
C GLY A 47 -35.21 30.71 -4.30
N THR A 48 -34.90 30.33 -3.06
CA THR A 48 -34.08 31.12 -2.12
C THR A 48 -32.58 30.85 -2.24
N VAL A 49 -32.18 29.78 -2.93
CA VAL A 49 -30.78 29.42 -3.15
C VAL A 49 -30.51 29.23 -4.64
N ASP A 50 -29.66 30.07 -5.21
CA ASP A 50 -29.22 29.97 -6.60
C ASP A 50 -28.35 28.71 -6.77
N VAL A 51 -28.68 27.88 -7.76
CA VAL A 51 -27.89 26.71 -8.16
C VAL A 51 -26.43 27.10 -8.44
N SER A 52 -26.18 28.34 -8.90
CA SER A 52 -24.84 28.89 -9.10
C SER A 52 -24.06 29.09 -7.79
N GLU A 53 -24.72 29.43 -6.68
CA GLU A 53 -24.11 29.54 -5.35
C GLU A 53 -23.78 28.17 -4.77
N ILE A 54 -24.66 27.18 -4.92
CA ILE A 54 -24.38 25.79 -4.54
C ILE A 54 -23.18 25.27 -5.35
N ARG A 55 -23.12 25.60 -6.64
CA ARG A 55 -21.98 25.24 -7.49
C ARG A 55 -20.71 25.89 -6.98
N LYS A 56 -20.70 27.20 -6.71
CA LYS A 56 -19.54 27.91 -6.16
C LYS A 56 -19.12 27.36 -4.79
N MET A 57 -20.07 27.08 -3.89
CA MET A 57 -19.79 26.49 -2.59
C MET A 57 -19.18 25.09 -2.73
N ASN A 58 -19.71 24.25 -3.62
CA ASN A 58 -19.15 22.94 -3.89
C ASN A 58 -17.75 23.04 -4.50
N THR A 59 -17.54 23.94 -5.46
CA THR A 59 -16.21 24.18 -6.06
C THR A 59 -15.22 24.66 -5.00
N ASN A 60 -15.56 25.67 -4.19
CA ASN A 60 -14.72 26.20 -3.11
C ASN A 60 -14.43 25.15 -2.03
N ARG A 61 -15.41 24.30 -1.69
CA ARG A 61 -15.24 23.19 -0.73
C ARG A 61 -14.33 22.10 -1.28
N GLN A 62 -14.43 21.81 -2.57
CA GLN A 62 -13.51 20.92 -3.27
C GLN A 62 -12.10 21.51 -3.29
N GLU A 63 -11.97 22.80 -3.61
CA GLU A 63 -10.69 23.52 -3.66
C GLU A 63 -10.00 23.52 -2.28
N HIS A 64 -10.75 23.81 -1.21
CA HIS A 64 -10.26 23.79 0.17
C HIS A 64 -9.89 22.38 0.66
N GLN A 65 -10.65 21.34 0.28
CA GLN A 65 -10.27 19.95 0.56
C GLN A 65 -9.07 19.45 -0.25
N THR A 66 -8.69 20.15 -1.33
CA THR A 66 -7.57 19.76 -2.22
C THR A 66 -6.28 20.53 -2.03
N GLN A 67 -6.23 21.57 -1.18
CA GLN A 67 -4.99 22.31 -0.93
C GLN A 67 -4.00 21.49 -0.11
N VAL A 68 -3.09 20.80 -0.80
CA VAL A 68 -1.87 20.23 -0.21
C VAL A 68 -0.85 21.34 0.07
N THR A 69 -0.24 21.29 1.26
CA THR A 69 0.77 22.27 1.66
C THR A 69 2.11 21.98 0.99
N TRP A 70 2.93 23.01 0.79
CA TRP A 70 4.31 22.84 0.30
C TRP A 70 5.13 21.87 1.15
N VAL A 71 4.90 21.88 2.47
CA VAL A 71 5.52 20.93 3.40
C VAL A 71 5.16 19.49 3.04
N GLN A 72 3.89 19.19 2.73
CA GLN A 72 3.47 17.84 2.33
C GLN A 72 4.11 17.39 1.02
N ILE A 73 4.25 18.30 0.05
CA ILE A 73 4.92 18.03 -1.22
C ILE A 73 6.41 17.72 -1.00
N MET A 74 7.11 18.58 -0.26
CA MET A 74 8.53 18.39 0.04
C MET A 74 8.77 17.09 0.81
N MET A 75 7.93 16.80 1.81
CA MET A 75 7.98 15.52 2.52
C MET A 75 7.75 14.35 1.59
N ASN A 76 6.76 14.43 0.69
CA ASN A 76 6.51 13.35 -0.27
C ASN A 76 7.75 13.08 -1.13
N ILE A 77 8.34 14.12 -1.75
CA ILE A 77 9.56 13.99 -2.56
C ILE A 77 10.71 13.41 -1.73
N LEU A 78 10.91 13.91 -0.51
CA LEU A 78 11.95 13.42 0.39
C LEU A 78 11.81 11.91 0.67
N ILE A 79 10.60 11.44 0.98
CA ILE A 79 10.34 10.02 1.24
C ILE A 79 10.69 9.15 0.03
N HIS A 80 10.31 9.55 -1.18
CA HIS A 80 10.61 8.79 -2.39
C HIS A 80 12.12 8.79 -2.67
N CYS A 81 12.80 9.93 -2.53
CA CYS A 81 14.25 10.03 -2.71
C CYS A 81 14.99 9.16 -1.69
N LEU A 82 14.62 9.19 -0.42
CA LEU A 82 15.26 8.38 0.62
C LEU A 82 15.09 6.88 0.36
N LEU A 83 13.90 6.43 -0.04
CA LEU A 83 13.65 5.02 -0.36
C LEU A 83 14.37 4.57 -1.63
N LEU A 84 14.48 5.44 -2.63
CA LEU A 84 15.22 5.17 -3.85
C LEU A 84 16.72 5.06 -3.57
N ILE A 85 17.28 5.98 -2.77
CA ILE A 85 18.68 5.94 -2.34
C ILE A 85 18.96 4.67 -1.54
N PHE A 86 18.10 4.35 -0.57
CA PHE A 86 18.21 3.13 0.23
C PHE A 86 18.21 1.88 -0.66
N THR A 87 17.23 1.78 -1.56
CA THR A 87 17.08 0.61 -2.45
C THR A 87 18.25 0.50 -3.42
N ALA A 88 18.67 1.59 -4.05
CA ALA A 88 19.80 1.63 -4.95
C ALA A 88 21.10 1.21 -4.24
N TYR A 89 21.30 1.65 -2.99
CA TYR A 89 22.45 1.28 -2.20
C TYR A 89 22.46 -0.22 -1.86
N VAL A 90 21.33 -0.79 -1.43
CA VAL A 90 21.23 -2.23 -1.15
C VAL A 90 21.48 -3.04 -2.43
N ILE A 91 20.91 -2.63 -3.57
CA ILE A 91 21.17 -3.28 -4.87
C ILE A 91 22.65 -3.19 -5.22
N PHE A 92 23.28 -2.03 -5.09
CA PHE A 92 24.69 -1.84 -5.34
C PHE A 92 25.55 -2.80 -4.50
N ILE A 93 25.32 -2.85 -3.18
CA ILE A 93 26.05 -3.76 -2.29
C ILE A 93 25.81 -5.23 -2.66
N SER A 94 24.59 -5.57 -3.08
CA SER A 94 24.22 -6.93 -3.49
C SER A 94 25.08 -7.45 -4.64
N PHE A 95 25.46 -6.58 -5.57
CA PHE A 95 26.25 -6.94 -6.76
C PHE A 95 27.72 -6.49 -6.71
N SER A 96 28.15 -5.80 -5.64
CA SER A 96 29.51 -5.23 -5.53
C SER A 96 30.64 -6.27 -5.55
N GLN A 97 30.35 -7.52 -5.19
CA GLN A 97 31.31 -8.63 -5.14
C GLN A 97 31.18 -9.59 -6.33
N GLY A 98 30.31 -9.28 -7.28
CA GLY A 98 29.94 -10.16 -8.39
C GLY A 98 28.47 -10.56 -8.39
N VAL A 99 28.05 -11.21 -9.47
CA VAL A 99 26.67 -11.65 -9.68
C VAL A 99 26.56 -13.12 -9.29
N PHE A 100 26.12 -13.39 -8.07
CA PHE A 100 25.84 -14.75 -7.59
C PHE A 100 24.35 -14.95 -7.35
N LEU A 101 23.91 -16.20 -7.21
CA LEU A 101 22.51 -16.51 -6.94
C LEU A 101 22.00 -15.75 -5.70
N PHE A 102 22.79 -15.73 -4.62
CA PHE A 102 22.46 -14.98 -3.40
C PHE A 102 22.24 -13.47 -3.65
N SER A 103 23.01 -12.82 -4.53
CA SER A 103 22.94 -11.36 -4.78
C SER A 103 21.54 -10.89 -5.18
N TRP A 104 20.79 -11.74 -5.87
CA TRP A 104 19.43 -11.43 -6.30
C TRP A 104 18.42 -11.40 -5.15
N HIS A 105 18.68 -12.09 -4.03
CA HIS A 105 17.79 -12.08 -2.87
C HIS A 105 17.64 -10.67 -2.26
N PRO A 106 18.70 -10.02 -1.71
CA PRO A 106 18.56 -8.70 -1.14
C PRO A 106 18.09 -7.66 -2.17
N ALA A 107 18.50 -7.77 -3.43
CA ALA A 107 18.05 -6.88 -4.50
C ALA A 107 16.54 -6.96 -4.76
N LEU A 108 16.00 -8.17 -5.02
CA LEU A 108 14.58 -8.36 -5.34
C LEU A 108 13.66 -8.17 -4.13
N MET A 109 14.11 -8.57 -2.93
CA MET A 109 13.34 -8.36 -1.70
C MET A 109 13.20 -6.88 -1.41
N THR A 110 14.30 -6.11 -1.50
CA THR A 110 14.27 -4.66 -1.26
C THR A 110 13.47 -3.94 -2.34
N LEU A 111 13.63 -4.29 -3.61
CA LEU A 111 12.85 -3.70 -4.70
C LEU A 111 11.34 -3.94 -4.52
N GLY A 112 10.96 -5.16 -4.17
CA GLY A 112 9.55 -5.54 -3.94
C GLY A 112 8.92 -4.81 -2.75
N TYR A 113 9.61 -4.82 -1.61
CA TYR A 113 9.09 -4.26 -0.36
C TYR A 113 9.27 -2.74 -0.24
N SER A 114 10.44 -2.20 -0.56
CA SER A 114 10.74 -0.79 -0.33
C SER A 114 10.22 0.13 -1.45
N ILE A 115 10.17 -0.36 -2.70
CA ILE A 115 9.67 0.44 -3.83
C ILE A 115 8.23 0.06 -4.16
N PHE A 116 7.98 -1.14 -4.68
CA PHE A 116 6.65 -1.47 -5.23
C PHE A 116 5.54 -1.46 -4.18
N MET A 117 5.76 -2.11 -3.02
CA MET A 117 4.77 -2.11 -1.94
C MET A 117 4.55 -0.70 -1.36
N THR A 118 5.61 0.09 -1.18
CA THR A 118 5.49 1.47 -0.68
C THR A 118 4.71 2.36 -1.63
N GLU A 119 5.04 2.34 -2.92
CA GLU A 119 4.32 3.13 -3.93
C GLU A 119 2.85 2.73 -4.00
N ALA A 120 2.55 1.43 -3.85
CA ALA A 120 1.19 0.94 -3.77
C ALA A 120 0.44 1.50 -2.55
N ILE A 121 1.07 1.60 -1.37
CA ILE A 121 0.43 2.18 -0.18
C ILE A 121 0.24 3.69 -0.35
N LEU A 122 1.27 4.38 -0.84
CA LEU A 122 1.25 5.83 -1.03
C LEU A 122 0.26 6.28 -2.11
N SER A 123 -0.18 5.40 -3.02
CA SER A 123 -1.21 5.75 -4.02
C SER A 123 -2.56 6.13 -3.42
N PHE A 124 -2.83 5.77 -2.16
CA PHE A 124 -4.00 6.21 -1.40
C PHE A 124 -3.78 7.47 -0.56
N SER A 125 -2.54 7.99 -0.51
CA SER A 125 -2.25 9.29 0.08
C SER A 125 -2.69 10.40 -0.88
N GLU A 126 -3.31 11.45 -0.33
CA GLU A 126 -3.62 12.68 -1.08
C GLU A 126 -2.34 13.47 -1.39
N ASN A 127 -1.27 13.23 -0.63
CA ASN A 127 0.02 13.90 -0.78
C ASN A 127 0.88 13.28 -1.88
N ASN A 128 0.51 12.10 -2.42
CA ASN A 128 1.26 11.47 -3.50
C ASN A 128 0.98 12.20 -4.82
N LEU A 129 2.01 12.82 -5.38
CA LEU A 129 1.92 13.61 -6.61
C LEU A 129 1.41 12.80 -7.81
N LEU A 130 1.73 11.50 -7.90
CA LEU A 130 1.31 10.62 -9.00
C LEU A 130 -0.19 10.29 -8.93
N ALA A 131 -0.72 10.13 -7.72
CA ALA A 131 -2.09 9.68 -7.50
C ALA A 131 -3.07 10.84 -7.21
N ARG A 132 -2.59 12.03 -6.83
CA ARG A 132 -3.39 13.16 -6.33
C ARG A 132 -4.64 13.43 -7.18
N ASN A 133 -4.47 13.60 -8.48
CA ASN A 133 -5.55 13.97 -9.40
C ASN A 133 -6.26 12.76 -10.04
N ARG A 134 -6.09 11.56 -9.46
CA ARG A 134 -6.67 10.32 -9.97
C ARG A 134 -7.85 9.89 -9.11
N ASN A 135 -8.90 9.41 -9.77
CA ASN A 135 -10.10 8.92 -9.10
C ASN A 135 -9.81 7.64 -8.28
N PHE A 136 -10.74 7.31 -7.38
CA PHE A 136 -10.58 6.16 -6.48
C PHE A 136 -10.40 4.82 -7.21
N LYS A 137 -11.15 4.59 -8.31
CA LYS A 137 -11.04 3.36 -9.12
C LYS A 137 -9.63 3.19 -9.68
N TRP A 138 -9.03 4.27 -10.18
CA TRP A 138 -7.66 4.26 -10.67
C TRP A 138 -6.66 3.97 -9.56
N ARG A 139 -6.82 4.58 -8.38
CA ARG A 139 -5.92 4.35 -7.23
C ARG A 139 -5.96 2.90 -6.75
N VAL A 140 -7.16 2.30 -6.70
CA VAL A 140 -7.32 0.86 -6.41
C VAL A 140 -6.63 0.02 -7.49
N LYS A 141 -6.82 0.36 -8.78
CA LYS A 141 -6.18 -0.35 -9.90
C LYS A 141 -4.66 -0.32 -9.79
N PHE A 142 -4.11 0.86 -9.56
CA PHE A 142 -2.67 1.07 -9.44
C PHE A 142 -2.10 0.34 -8.22
N HIS A 143 -2.77 0.41 -7.07
CA HIS A 143 -2.37 -0.32 -5.86
C HIS A 143 -2.22 -1.82 -6.11
N TRP A 144 -3.24 -2.49 -6.66
CA TRP A 144 -3.16 -3.95 -6.83
C TRP A 144 -2.14 -4.37 -7.89
N ILE A 145 -1.94 -3.57 -8.96
CA ILE A 145 -0.91 -3.83 -9.97
C ILE A 145 0.48 -3.75 -9.34
N LEU A 146 0.78 -2.69 -8.60
CA LEU A 146 2.07 -2.55 -7.93
C LEU A 146 2.30 -3.63 -6.88
N GLN A 147 1.27 -3.98 -6.09
CA GLN A 147 1.38 -5.11 -5.16
C GLN A 147 1.63 -6.43 -5.87
N ALA A 148 1.02 -6.67 -7.03
CA ALA A 148 1.27 -7.89 -7.81
C ALA A 148 2.71 -7.96 -8.31
N ILE A 149 3.24 -6.85 -8.86
CA ILE A 149 4.64 -6.75 -9.30
C ILE A 149 5.59 -6.95 -8.10
N GLY A 150 5.30 -6.29 -6.98
CA GLY A 150 6.04 -6.45 -5.73
C GLY A 150 6.03 -7.89 -5.24
N CYS A 151 4.88 -8.56 -5.22
CA CYS A 151 4.74 -9.96 -4.81
C CYS A 151 5.55 -10.91 -5.71
N ILE A 152 5.59 -10.67 -7.02
CA ILE A 152 6.42 -11.44 -7.95
C ILE A 152 7.91 -11.26 -7.61
N SER A 153 8.35 -10.02 -7.39
CA SER A 153 9.74 -9.72 -6.99
C SER A 153 10.11 -10.42 -5.68
N ILE A 154 9.27 -10.28 -4.65
CA ILE A 154 9.47 -10.89 -3.31
C ILE A 154 9.50 -12.41 -3.40
N THR A 155 8.55 -13.01 -4.12
CA THR A 155 8.48 -14.47 -4.28
C THR A 155 9.74 -14.99 -4.98
N THR A 156 10.19 -14.28 -6.02
CA THR A 156 11.43 -14.63 -6.74
C THR A 156 12.64 -14.53 -5.83
N GLY A 157 12.80 -13.41 -5.10
CA GLY A 157 13.87 -13.22 -4.12
C GLY A 157 13.86 -14.28 -3.00
N PHE A 158 12.69 -14.74 -2.59
CA PHE A 158 12.54 -15.81 -1.59
C PHE A 158 12.92 -17.18 -2.13
N ILE A 159 12.45 -17.54 -3.33
CA ILE A 159 12.83 -18.81 -3.98
C ILE A 159 14.34 -18.87 -4.20
N ILE A 160 14.95 -17.74 -4.59
CA ILE A 160 16.39 -17.63 -4.79
C ILE A 160 17.17 -17.93 -3.50
N ILE A 161 16.80 -17.32 -2.36
CA ILE A 161 17.54 -17.59 -1.11
C ILE A 161 17.35 -19.03 -0.62
N LEU A 162 16.16 -19.62 -0.81
CA LEU A 162 15.92 -21.02 -0.50
C LEU A 162 16.80 -21.92 -1.37
N THR A 163 16.77 -21.73 -2.68
CA THR A 163 17.55 -22.50 -3.65
C THR A 163 19.06 -22.36 -3.36
N ASN A 164 19.53 -21.15 -3.08
CA ASN A 164 20.93 -20.91 -2.71
C ASN A 164 21.32 -21.67 -1.44
N LYS A 165 20.44 -21.78 -0.44
CA LYS A 165 20.73 -22.56 0.78
C LYS A 165 20.71 -24.06 0.52
N PHE A 166 19.79 -24.56 -0.30
CA PHE A 166 19.76 -25.97 -0.71
C PHE A 166 21.02 -26.39 -1.46
N ILE A 167 21.44 -25.61 -2.48
CA ILE A 167 22.63 -25.94 -3.29
C ILE A 167 23.92 -25.95 -2.46
N ASN A 168 23.98 -25.16 -1.38
CA ASN A 168 25.17 -25.02 -0.54
C ASN A 168 25.06 -25.78 0.80
N ASP A 169 24.07 -26.67 0.95
CA ASP A 169 23.81 -27.46 2.17
C ASP A 169 23.81 -26.62 3.47
N LYS A 170 23.28 -25.40 3.40
CA LYS A 170 23.24 -24.49 4.55
C LYS A 170 21.96 -24.67 5.37
N PRO A 171 22.01 -24.52 6.69
CA PRO A 171 20.81 -24.58 7.52
C PRO A 171 19.84 -23.43 7.19
N HIS A 172 18.55 -23.74 7.29
CA HIS A 172 17.44 -22.86 6.93
C HIS A 172 16.83 -22.23 8.18
N PHE A 173 16.35 -20.98 8.07
CA PHE A 173 15.58 -20.29 9.12
C PHE A 173 16.23 -20.21 10.52
N GLN A 174 17.56 -20.11 10.59
CA GLN A 174 18.29 -20.07 11.88
C GLN A 174 18.54 -18.66 12.42
N THR A 175 18.47 -17.63 11.58
CA THR A 175 18.74 -16.26 11.99
C THR A 175 17.46 -15.49 12.26
N ASN A 176 17.52 -14.46 13.11
CA ASN A 176 16.38 -13.56 13.34
C ASN A 176 15.84 -12.98 12.02
N HIS A 177 16.73 -12.59 11.10
CA HIS A 177 16.34 -12.14 9.77
C HIS A 177 15.52 -13.19 9.02
N ALA A 178 15.96 -14.46 9.02
CA ALA A 178 15.28 -15.52 8.29
C ALA A 178 13.92 -15.90 8.92
N ILE A 179 13.81 -15.90 10.24
CA ILE A 179 12.56 -16.21 10.96
C ILE A 179 11.54 -15.08 10.76
N VAL A 180 11.92 -13.82 11.07
CA VAL A 180 11.04 -12.66 10.88
C VAL A 180 10.71 -12.48 9.40
N GLY A 181 11.66 -12.74 8.49
CA GLY A 181 11.42 -12.70 7.06
C GLY A 181 10.41 -13.74 6.58
N LEU A 182 10.45 -14.97 7.11
CA LEU A 182 9.44 -15.99 6.79
C LEU A 182 8.05 -15.56 7.27
N VAL A 183 7.94 -15.06 8.51
CA VAL A 183 6.67 -14.54 9.04
C VAL A 183 6.14 -13.40 8.17
N THR A 184 7.01 -12.48 7.76
CA THR A 184 6.68 -11.36 6.87
C THR A 184 6.15 -11.86 5.53
N ILE A 185 6.75 -12.88 4.92
CA ILE A 185 6.28 -13.45 3.64
C ILE A 185 4.92 -14.12 3.81
N ILE A 186 4.73 -14.93 4.85
CA ILE A 186 3.43 -15.56 5.14
C ILE A 186 2.35 -14.49 5.31
N LEU A 187 2.64 -13.45 6.10
CA LEU A 187 1.70 -12.35 6.29
C LEU A 187 1.48 -11.54 5.00
N THR A 188 2.49 -11.40 4.14
CA THR A 188 2.36 -10.77 2.81
C THR A 188 1.31 -11.50 1.98
N ILE A 189 1.36 -12.84 1.95
CA ILE A 189 0.38 -13.66 1.24
C ILE A 189 -1.03 -13.47 1.82
N LEU A 190 -1.15 -13.53 3.16
CA LEU A 190 -2.45 -13.35 3.84
C LEU A 190 -3.06 -11.96 3.57
N VAL A 191 -2.25 -10.90 3.64
CA VAL A 191 -2.69 -9.52 3.37
C VAL A 191 -3.05 -9.35 1.90
N ALA A 192 -2.31 -9.97 0.97
CA ALA A 192 -2.62 -9.94 -0.46
C ALA A 192 -3.98 -10.61 -0.74
N VAL A 193 -4.25 -11.78 -0.16
CA VAL A 193 -5.56 -12.46 -0.25
C VAL A 193 -6.66 -11.59 0.37
N GLY A 194 -6.43 -11.00 1.54
CA GLY A 194 -7.35 -10.06 2.17
C GLY A 194 -7.58 -8.78 1.33
N GLY A 195 -6.60 -8.37 0.54
CA GLY A 195 -6.70 -7.27 -0.42
C GLY A 195 -7.61 -7.60 -1.60
N ILE A 196 -7.51 -8.82 -2.14
CA ILE A 196 -8.44 -9.34 -3.16
C ILE A 196 -9.86 -9.35 -2.60
N TRP A 197 -10.04 -9.88 -1.39
CA TRP A 197 -11.34 -9.87 -0.71
C TRP A 197 -11.89 -8.44 -0.56
N THR A 198 -11.04 -7.51 -0.15
CA THR A 198 -11.42 -6.09 0.04
C THR A 198 -11.83 -5.44 -1.28
N LYS A 199 -11.17 -5.78 -2.39
CA LYS A 199 -11.49 -5.29 -3.74
C LYS A 199 -12.90 -5.73 -4.17
N TYR A 200 -13.28 -6.98 -3.89
CA TYR A 200 -14.60 -7.55 -4.20
C TYR A 200 -15.57 -7.52 -3.00
N SER A 201 -15.32 -6.63 -2.03
CA SER A 201 -16.06 -6.63 -0.75
C SER A 201 -17.55 -6.37 -0.89
N TYR A 202 -18.00 -5.67 -1.93
CA TYR A 202 -19.43 -5.47 -2.20
C TYR A 202 -20.13 -6.77 -2.60
N ASP A 203 -19.48 -7.58 -3.43
CA ASP A 203 -20.00 -8.88 -3.88
C ASP A 203 -19.96 -9.91 -2.74
N LEU A 204 -18.95 -9.78 -1.86
CA LEU A 204 -18.74 -10.66 -0.70
C LEU A 204 -19.41 -10.15 0.60
N ARG A 205 -20.28 -9.14 0.50
CA ARG A 205 -20.88 -8.46 1.67
C ARG A 205 -21.70 -9.38 2.57
N GLN A 206 -22.18 -10.51 2.04
CA GLN A 206 -22.91 -11.53 2.79
C GLN A 206 -22.05 -12.24 3.84
N TYR A 207 -20.74 -12.34 3.61
CA TYR A 207 -19.80 -13.00 4.52
C TYR A 207 -19.14 -12.02 5.49
N LEU A 208 -18.78 -10.83 5.00
CA LEU A 208 -18.14 -9.79 5.80
C LEU A 208 -18.52 -8.41 5.27
N ARG A 209 -19.03 -7.54 6.14
CA ARG A 209 -19.41 -6.18 5.74
C ARG A 209 -18.19 -5.45 5.15
N PRO A 210 -18.34 -4.69 4.04
CA PRO A 210 -17.23 -4.02 3.37
C PRO A 210 -16.39 -3.11 4.26
N VAL A 211 -17.00 -2.49 5.27
CA VAL A 211 -16.30 -1.62 6.23
C VAL A 211 -15.28 -2.40 7.05
N TYR A 212 -15.65 -3.57 7.58
CA TYR A 212 -14.75 -4.40 8.36
C TYR A 212 -13.65 -5.01 7.49
N ALA A 213 -13.95 -5.47 6.28
CA ALA A 213 -12.94 -5.96 5.34
C ALA A 213 -11.84 -4.90 5.10
N LYS A 214 -12.25 -3.65 4.87
CA LYS A 214 -11.32 -2.52 4.67
C LYS A 214 -10.50 -2.18 5.91
N ILE A 215 -11.07 -2.26 7.11
CA ILE A 215 -10.35 -2.01 8.38
C ILE A 215 -9.33 -3.13 8.62
N ILE A 216 -9.75 -4.38 8.51
CA ILE A 216 -8.89 -5.55 8.70
C ILE A 216 -7.71 -5.51 7.73
N HIS A 217 -7.97 -5.30 6.43
CA HIS A 217 -6.89 -5.19 5.44
C HIS A 217 -5.92 -4.05 5.75
N ALA A 218 -6.41 -2.89 6.16
CA ALA A 218 -5.55 -1.74 6.49
C ALA A 218 -4.72 -1.98 7.77
N VAL A 219 -5.29 -2.60 8.80
CA VAL A 219 -4.58 -2.91 10.06
C VAL A 219 -3.50 -3.97 9.83
N PHE A 220 -3.86 -5.10 9.22
CA PHE A 220 -2.89 -6.16 8.92
C PHE A 220 -1.85 -5.72 7.89
N GLY A 221 -2.22 -4.89 6.91
CA GLY A 221 -1.28 -4.28 5.98
C GLY A 221 -0.29 -3.32 6.66
N SER A 222 -0.74 -2.56 7.66
CA SER A 222 0.14 -1.69 8.45
C SER A 222 1.10 -2.50 9.33
N ALA A 223 0.59 -3.55 10.00
CA ALA A 223 1.41 -4.47 10.79
C ALA A 223 2.44 -5.21 9.92
N LEU A 224 2.03 -5.63 8.72
CA LEU A 224 2.94 -6.20 7.73
C LEU A 224 4.06 -5.22 7.35
N TYR A 225 3.74 -3.96 7.07
CA TYR A 225 4.75 -2.99 6.68
C TYR A 225 5.79 -2.72 7.78
N ILE A 226 5.36 -2.75 9.06
CA ILE A 226 6.28 -2.71 10.20
C ILE A 226 7.21 -3.93 10.19
N LEU A 227 6.67 -5.14 10.03
CA LEU A 227 7.47 -6.37 9.94
C LEU A 227 8.43 -6.38 8.74
N VAL A 228 8.03 -5.82 7.61
CA VAL A 228 8.89 -5.60 6.44
C VAL A 228 10.10 -4.76 6.82
N VAL A 229 9.88 -3.61 7.46
CA VAL A 229 10.96 -2.71 7.88
C VAL A 229 11.86 -3.37 8.91
N THR A 230 11.29 -4.09 9.88
CA THR A 230 12.07 -4.91 10.82
C THR A 230 12.93 -5.94 10.09
N THR A 231 12.38 -6.63 9.10
CA THR A 231 13.10 -7.65 8.32
C THR A 231 14.24 -7.05 7.52
N LEU A 232 14.04 -5.89 6.89
CA LEU A 232 15.09 -5.16 6.15
C LEU A 232 16.21 -4.70 7.07
N ILE A 233 15.88 -4.17 8.26
CA ILE A 233 16.88 -3.80 9.28
C ILE A 233 17.67 -5.02 9.74
N LEU A 234 17.00 -6.15 9.99
CA LEU A 234 17.70 -7.40 10.34
C LEU A 234 18.59 -7.90 9.18
N GLY A 235 18.19 -7.67 7.93
CA GLY A 235 18.99 -7.99 6.75
C GLY A 235 20.28 -7.17 6.66
N MET A 236 20.23 -5.88 7.04
CA MET A 236 21.42 -5.03 7.12
C MET A 236 22.37 -5.39 8.28
N ASN A 237 21.89 -6.13 9.29
CA ASN A 237 22.73 -6.67 10.36
C ASN A 237 23.28 -8.07 10.03
N SER A 238 23.11 -8.55 8.79
CA SER A 238 23.70 -9.82 8.37
C SER A 238 25.20 -9.67 8.11
N ASP A 239 25.95 -10.77 8.34
CA ASP A 239 27.40 -10.82 8.06
C ASP A 239 27.74 -10.38 6.64
N TYR A 240 26.88 -10.68 5.66
CA TYR A 240 27.07 -10.27 4.28
C TYR A 240 27.06 -8.74 4.14
N PHE A 241 26.03 -8.09 4.67
CA PHE A 241 25.91 -6.64 4.58
C PHE A 241 27.03 -5.97 5.38
N GLU A 242 27.32 -6.41 6.60
CA GLU A 242 28.37 -5.80 7.42
C GLU A 242 29.78 -5.97 6.85
N ARG A 243 30.03 -7.06 6.12
CA ARG A 243 31.32 -7.32 5.47
C ARG A 243 31.58 -6.41 4.28
N TYR A 244 30.56 -6.14 3.47
CA TYR A 244 30.71 -5.44 2.18
C TYR A 244 30.22 -3.99 2.19
N SER A 245 29.55 -3.57 3.27
CA SER A 245 29.08 -2.21 3.47
C SER A 245 29.98 -1.44 4.43
N PHE A 246 29.93 -0.11 4.39
CA PHE A 246 30.57 0.72 5.42
C PHE A 246 29.78 0.63 6.74
N LYS A 247 30.50 0.73 7.88
CA LYS A 247 29.95 0.46 9.23
C LYS A 247 28.71 1.29 9.59
N SER A 248 28.65 2.56 9.18
CA SER A 248 27.52 3.44 9.47
C SER A 248 26.29 3.21 8.58
N ALA A 249 26.42 2.44 7.48
CA ALA A 249 25.34 2.26 6.51
C ALA A 249 24.09 1.62 7.12
N LYS A 250 24.26 0.62 7.99
CA LYS A 250 23.14 -0.07 8.63
C LYS A 250 22.33 0.86 9.54
N TRP A 251 22.99 1.80 10.21
CA TRP A 251 22.34 2.80 11.07
C TRP A 251 21.62 3.86 10.24
N ILE A 252 22.26 4.35 9.17
CA ILE A 252 21.66 5.31 8.25
C ILE A 252 20.45 4.69 7.54
N GLY A 253 20.60 3.48 7.00
CA GLY A 253 19.52 2.74 6.37
C GLY A 253 18.37 2.44 7.34
N GLY A 254 18.69 2.05 8.59
CA GLY A 254 17.68 1.85 9.64
C GLY A 254 16.91 3.13 9.95
N PHE A 255 17.61 4.26 10.08
CA PHE A 255 16.97 5.57 10.28
C PHE A 255 16.05 5.94 9.11
N ILE A 256 16.52 5.79 7.86
CA ILE A 256 15.72 6.04 6.66
C ILE A 256 14.44 5.20 6.67
N LEU A 257 14.55 3.90 6.92
CA LEU A 257 13.40 3.00 6.94
C LEU A 257 12.40 3.35 8.05
N ILE A 258 12.87 3.64 9.26
CA ILE A 258 11.99 4.01 10.38
C ILE A 258 11.28 5.34 10.08
N PHE A 259 12.03 6.36 9.67
CA PHE A 259 11.47 7.68 9.36
C PHE A 259 10.42 7.61 8.25
N THR A 260 10.72 6.90 7.17
CA THR A 260 9.79 6.73 6.04
C THR A 260 8.55 5.92 6.44
N THR A 261 8.70 4.90 7.28
CA THR A 261 7.59 4.10 7.81
C THR A 261 6.59 4.94 8.58
N PHE A 262 7.06 5.83 9.46
CA PHE A 262 6.16 6.73 10.19
C PHE A 262 5.29 7.54 9.24
N TYR A 263 5.87 8.12 8.19
CA TYR A 263 5.13 8.89 7.19
C TYR A 263 4.12 8.03 6.40
N ILE A 264 4.56 6.88 5.90
CA ILE A 264 3.76 5.99 5.03
C ILE A 264 2.52 5.46 5.77
N LEU A 265 2.64 5.21 7.08
CA LEU A 265 1.56 4.63 7.88
C LEU A 265 0.54 5.65 8.39
N ILE A 266 0.77 6.97 8.25
CA ILE A 266 -0.19 8.00 8.70
C ILE A 266 -1.57 7.79 8.07
N LYS A 267 -1.65 7.69 6.74
CA LYS A 267 -2.93 7.58 6.01
C LYS A 267 -3.69 6.28 6.32
N PRO A 268 -3.10 5.07 6.24
CA PRO A 268 -3.84 3.85 6.54
C PRO A 268 -4.32 3.78 8.00
N ILE A 269 -3.52 4.25 8.97
CA ILE A 269 -3.90 4.27 10.38
C ILE A 269 -5.05 5.25 10.63
N THR A 270 -4.91 6.51 10.22
CA THR A 270 -5.93 7.56 10.42
C THR A 270 -7.25 7.18 9.74
N THR A 271 -7.19 6.63 8.52
CA THR A 271 -8.38 6.15 7.80
C THR A 271 -9.05 4.98 8.52
N SER A 272 -8.28 4.07 9.11
CA SER A 272 -8.82 2.93 9.86
C SER A 272 -9.52 3.38 11.13
N VAL A 273 -8.92 4.31 11.89
CA VAL A 273 -9.53 4.89 13.11
C VAL A 273 -10.83 5.62 12.77
N SER A 274 -10.83 6.45 11.72
CA SER A 274 -12.03 7.15 11.25
C SER A 274 -13.15 6.17 10.89
N ARG A 275 -12.85 5.14 10.10
CA ARG A 275 -13.83 4.10 9.72
C ARG A 275 -14.36 3.33 10.91
N PHE A 276 -13.50 2.99 11.87
CA PHE A 276 -13.89 2.30 13.10
C PHE A 276 -14.86 3.17 13.92
N LYS A 277 -14.54 4.44 14.13
CA LYS A 277 -15.41 5.39 14.84
C LYS A 277 -16.78 5.51 14.17
N THR A 278 -16.83 5.67 12.84
CA THR A 278 -18.09 5.74 12.10
C THR A 278 -18.89 4.45 12.17
N ALA A 279 -18.24 3.29 12.10
CA ALA A 279 -18.91 1.99 12.22
C ALA A 279 -19.51 1.78 13.61
N PHE A 280 -18.77 2.17 14.66
CA PHE A 280 -19.22 2.09 16.04
C PHE A 280 -20.43 3.00 16.30
N MET A 281 -20.37 4.27 15.89
CA MET A 281 -21.49 5.22 16.05
C MET A 281 -22.77 4.76 15.34
N ARG A 282 -22.66 4.05 14.21
CA ARG A 282 -23.81 3.50 13.49
C ARG A 282 -24.39 2.23 14.12
N ALA A 283 -23.63 1.55 14.97
CA ALA A 283 -24.09 0.36 15.68
C ALA A 283 -24.73 0.68 17.04
N SER A 284 -24.46 1.88 17.57
CA SER A 284 -25.04 2.40 18.82
C SER A 284 -26.35 3.17 18.63
N LEU A 285 -26.78 3.38 17.39
CA LEU A 285 -28.07 3.97 17.00
C LEU A 285 -29.02 2.85 16.59
#